data_AF-A0A7C2QZG7-F1
#
_entry.id   AF-A0A7C2QZG7-F1
#
_cell.length_a   1.000
_cell.length_b   1.000
_cell.length_c   1.000
_cell.angle_alpha   90.00
_cell.angle_beta   90.00
_cell.angle_gamma   90.00
#
_symmetry.space_group_name_H-M   'P 1'
#
loop_
_entity.id
_entity.type
_entity.pdbx_description
1 polymer ?
#
loop_
_entity_poly.entity_id
_entity_poly.type
_entity_poly.pdbx_seq_one_letter_code
_entity_poly.pdbx_strand_id
1 'polypeptide(L)'
;MMINIYDCDVHDKEALAIFRVKRANWNNWLFEDSLSISNQITHMLWKDAIYRTFNEARRLTINRESESESLGFNGPLLHLLDEGFLVSQVMAIRRLTDRNFYDLKKGVLSVLRLIDDVSDNIDIFTRENYVSYDGSKYEGVSLEIDGIDKWRPWKKKHENFDTLSSVLPQNRSRADRVNKSVFIKLNKELKICENLRTYANKFIAHASDPIGRLKLTENQKKVTLDKLDQCYKAIIRVSSFIGAIVLYEHELGRVPTPQYNHLENIEKPMVSQDDLKNLHNYWNKRVEEVIHWN
;
A
#
# COMPACT_ATOMS: atom_id res chain seq x y z
N MET A 1 -25.90 -5.68 -4.28
CA MET A 1 -27.08 -5.60 -3.40
C MET A 1 -26.99 -6.77 -2.43
N MET A 2 -26.87 -6.51 -1.13
CA MET A 2 -26.60 -7.56 -0.14
C MET A 2 -27.92 -8.30 0.18
N ILE A 3 -27.89 -9.64 0.16
CA ILE A 3 -29.07 -10.48 0.48
C ILE A 3 -29.50 -10.24 1.92
N ASN A 4 -30.82 -10.28 2.17
CA ASN A 4 -31.37 -10.15 3.51
C ASN A 4 -30.79 -11.24 4.42
N ILE A 5 -30.41 -10.86 5.65
CA ILE A 5 -29.71 -11.75 6.58
C ILE A 5 -30.52 -12.99 6.93
N TYR A 6 -31.85 -12.86 6.97
CA TYR A 6 -32.76 -13.96 7.26
C TYR A 6 -32.74 -15.04 6.17
N ASP A 7 -32.38 -14.68 4.94
CA ASP A 7 -32.31 -15.60 3.79
C ASP A 7 -30.94 -16.27 3.64
N CYS A 8 -29.95 -15.92 4.47
CA CYS A 8 -28.59 -16.46 4.37
C CYS A 8 -28.50 -17.87 4.95
N ASP A 9 -27.65 -18.74 4.39
CA ASP A 9 -27.36 -20.08 4.96
C ASP A 9 -26.31 -19.96 6.08
N VAL A 10 -26.75 -19.46 7.23
CA VAL A 10 -25.96 -19.28 8.45
C VAL A 10 -26.84 -19.55 9.67
N HIS A 11 -26.31 -20.29 10.65
CA HIS A 11 -27.03 -20.56 11.90
C HIS A 11 -27.17 -19.31 12.79
N ASP A 12 -26.09 -18.57 13.02
CA ASP A 12 -26.08 -17.38 13.86
C ASP A 12 -26.21 -16.10 13.02
N LYS A 13 -27.45 -15.60 12.92
CA LYS A 13 -27.75 -14.38 12.15
C LYS A 13 -27.14 -13.13 12.77
N GLU A 14 -27.05 -13.07 14.09
CA GLU A 14 -26.52 -11.90 14.78
C GLU A 14 -25.01 -11.79 14.56
N ALA A 15 -24.29 -12.89 14.72
CA ALA A 15 -22.85 -12.95 14.42
C ALA A 15 -22.56 -12.59 12.96
N LEU A 16 -23.40 -13.06 12.01
CA LEU A 16 -23.28 -12.69 10.60
C LEU A 16 -23.48 -11.19 10.38
N ALA A 17 -24.42 -10.55 11.09
CA ALA A 17 -24.69 -9.12 10.96
C ALA A 17 -23.45 -8.31 11.37
N ILE A 18 -22.88 -8.65 12.53
CA ILE A 18 -21.67 -8.02 13.06
C ILE A 18 -20.50 -8.24 12.09
N PHE A 19 -20.34 -9.47 11.59
CA PHE A 19 -19.30 -9.80 10.62
C PHE A 19 -19.42 -8.97 9.33
N ARG A 20 -20.62 -8.82 8.77
CA ARG A 20 -20.87 -8.02 7.57
C ARG A 20 -20.46 -6.56 7.77
N VAL A 21 -20.81 -5.96 8.91
CA VAL A 21 -20.44 -4.57 9.23
C VAL A 21 -18.92 -4.44 9.33
N LYS A 22 -18.26 -5.35 10.04
CA LYS A 22 -16.79 -5.35 10.18
C LYS A 22 -16.08 -5.55 8.84
N ARG A 23 -16.51 -6.54 8.05
CA ARG A 23 -15.98 -6.79 6.70
C ARG A 23 -16.17 -5.58 5.78
N ALA A 24 -17.33 -4.92 5.82
CA ALA A 24 -17.57 -3.72 5.04
C ALA A 24 -16.61 -2.58 5.43
N ASN A 25 -16.36 -2.37 6.73
CA ASN A 25 -15.38 -1.39 7.19
C ASN A 25 -13.96 -1.73 6.72
N TRP A 26 -13.56 -3.01 6.79
CA TRP A 26 -12.26 -3.47 6.31
C TRP A 26 -12.09 -3.30 4.80
N ASN A 27 -13.12 -3.61 4.02
CA ASN A 27 -13.15 -3.33 2.58
C ASN A 27 -13.04 -1.84 2.29
N ASN A 28 -13.77 -1.00 3.02
CA ASN A 28 -13.68 0.44 2.87
C ASN A 28 -12.26 0.95 3.14
N TRP A 29 -11.62 0.49 4.22
CA TRP A 29 -10.24 0.87 4.54
C TRP A 29 -9.22 0.37 3.51
N LEU A 30 -9.42 -0.83 2.97
CA LEU A 30 -8.48 -1.43 2.03
C LEU A 30 -8.65 -0.89 0.61
N PHE A 31 -9.88 -0.68 0.14
CA PHE A 31 -10.18 -0.44 -1.27
C PHE A 31 -10.95 0.84 -1.57
N GLU A 32 -12.00 1.17 -0.83
CA GLU A 32 -13.02 2.14 -1.28
C GLU A 32 -12.74 3.58 -0.83
N ASP A 33 -12.15 3.79 0.34
CA ASP A 33 -11.88 5.13 0.85
C ASP A 33 -10.95 5.91 -0.08
N SER A 34 -11.15 7.23 -0.19
CA SER A 34 -10.25 8.10 -0.96
C SER A 34 -8.77 8.00 -0.53
N LEU A 35 -8.54 7.71 0.75
CA LEU A 35 -7.23 7.49 1.35
C LEU A 35 -6.99 6.01 1.69
N SER A 36 -7.72 5.10 1.02
CA SER A 36 -7.60 3.66 1.22
C SER A 36 -6.16 3.18 1.08
N ILE A 37 -5.88 2.03 1.70
CA ILE A 37 -4.58 1.38 1.62
C ILE A 37 -4.22 1.09 0.16
N SER A 38 -5.17 0.65 -0.67
CA SER A 38 -4.96 0.42 -2.10
C SER A 38 -4.54 1.71 -2.82
N ASN A 39 -5.24 2.82 -2.59
CA ASN A 39 -4.92 4.10 -3.21
C ASN A 39 -3.53 4.58 -2.80
N GLN A 40 -3.18 4.46 -1.52
CA GLN A 40 -1.85 4.80 -1.03
C GLN A 40 -0.75 3.94 -1.69
N ILE A 41 -0.95 2.62 -1.82
CA ILE A 41 -0.02 1.71 -2.51
C ILE A 41 0.12 2.10 -3.99
N THR A 42 -1.00 2.36 -4.66
CA THR A 42 -1.04 2.74 -6.08
C THR A 42 -0.25 4.01 -6.33
N HIS A 43 -0.43 5.06 -5.52
CA HIS A 43 0.32 6.31 -5.64
C HIS A 43 1.80 6.13 -5.35
N MET A 44 2.16 5.31 -4.36
CA MET A 44 3.54 5.00 -4.02
C MET A 44 4.25 4.29 -5.19
N LEU A 45 3.59 3.30 -5.81
CA LEU A 45 4.14 2.57 -6.96
C LEU A 45 4.21 3.43 -8.23
N TRP A 46 3.24 4.31 -8.45
CA TRP A 46 3.28 5.26 -9.56
C TRP A 46 4.50 6.18 -9.48
N LYS A 47 4.74 6.79 -8.30
CA LYS A 47 5.90 7.67 -8.08
C LYS A 47 7.22 6.91 -8.23
N ASP A 48 7.29 5.68 -7.74
CA ASP A 48 8.44 4.80 -7.92
C ASP A 48 8.73 4.51 -9.40
N ALA A 49 7.70 4.15 -10.17
CA ALA A 49 7.84 3.89 -11.59
C ALA A 49 8.33 5.14 -12.35
N ILE A 50 7.73 6.30 -12.11
CA ILE A 50 8.16 7.56 -12.75
C ILE A 50 9.60 7.91 -12.38
N TYR A 51 9.95 7.85 -11.11
CA TYR A 51 11.31 8.17 -10.65
C TYR A 51 12.35 7.21 -11.22
N ARG A 52 12.07 5.91 -11.25
CA ARG A 52 13.00 4.91 -11.81
C ARG A 52 13.20 5.10 -13.31
N THR A 53 12.14 5.43 -14.05
CA THR A 53 12.23 5.79 -15.47
C THR A 53 13.09 7.03 -15.68
N PHE A 54 12.89 8.06 -14.86
CA PHE A 54 13.72 9.27 -14.87
C PHE A 54 15.20 8.97 -14.53
N ASN A 55 15.43 8.15 -13.51
CA ASN A 55 16.78 7.76 -13.10
C ASN A 55 17.48 6.91 -14.18
N GLU A 56 16.73 6.10 -14.94
CA GLU A 56 17.26 5.38 -16.08
C GLU A 56 17.62 6.34 -17.23
N ALA A 57 16.81 7.36 -17.50
CA ALA A 57 17.16 8.41 -18.45
C ALA A 57 18.49 9.10 -18.08
N ARG A 58 18.71 9.39 -16.80
CA ARG A 58 20.00 9.92 -16.31
C ARG A 58 21.17 8.99 -16.59
N ARG A 59 21.01 7.69 -16.31
CA ARG A 59 22.04 6.66 -16.59
C ARG A 59 22.39 6.60 -18.07
N LEU A 60 21.39 6.67 -18.94
CA LEU A 60 21.58 6.66 -20.39
C LEU A 60 22.30 7.91 -20.90
N THR A 61 22.03 9.09 -20.32
CA THR A 61 22.72 10.33 -20.68
C THR A 61 24.19 10.33 -20.26
N ILE A 62 24.50 9.95 -19.02
CA ILE A 62 25.90 9.92 -18.52
C ILE A 62 26.77 8.99 -19.38
N ASN A 63 26.24 7.83 -19.78
CA ASN A 63 26.98 6.89 -20.63
C ASN A 63 27.22 7.40 -22.07
N ARG A 64 26.55 8.49 -22.49
CA ARG A 64 26.71 9.14 -23.80
C ARG A 64 27.54 10.42 -23.76
N GLU A 65 27.96 10.88 -22.58
CA GLU A 65 28.81 12.07 -22.43
C GLU A 65 30.19 11.92 -23.11
N SER A 66 30.54 10.74 -23.65
CA SER A 66 31.66 10.57 -24.56
C SER A 66 31.41 11.04 -26.01
N GLU A 67 30.18 11.40 -26.38
CA GLU A 67 29.80 11.66 -27.80
C GLU A 67 29.09 13.00 -28.08
N SER A 68 28.50 13.71 -27.10
CA SER A 68 27.96 15.08 -27.32
C SER A 68 27.80 15.92 -26.05
N GLU A 69 28.33 17.16 -26.05
CA GLU A 69 28.23 18.14 -24.94
C GLU A 69 26.83 18.74 -24.69
N SER A 70 25.80 18.32 -25.45
CA SER A 70 24.48 18.97 -25.46
C SER A 70 23.44 18.37 -24.52
N LEU A 71 23.72 17.23 -23.89
CA LEU A 71 22.79 16.53 -23.00
C LEU A 71 23.25 16.69 -21.55
N GLY A 72 22.36 17.17 -20.68
CA GLY A 72 22.66 17.36 -19.28
C GLY A 72 21.43 17.70 -18.45
N PHE A 73 21.54 17.51 -17.14
CA PHE A 73 20.47 17.82 -16.20
C PHE A 73 20.88 18.97 -15.29
N ASN A 74 19.92 19.81 -14.90
CA ASN A 74 20.16 20.86 -13.91
C ASN A 74 20.38 20.24 -12.52
N GLY A 75 21.57 20.41 -11.95
CA GLY A 75 21.95 19.82 -10.66
C GLY A 75 21.01 20.15 -9.49
N PRO A 76 20.68 21.44 -9.24
CA PRO A 76 19.71 21.80 -8.20
C PRO A 76 18.33 21.14 -8.34
N LEU A 77 17.78 21.08 -9.57
CA LEU A 77 16.51 20.41 -9.82
C LEU A 77 16.60 18.89 -9.60
N LEU A 78 17.71 18.26 -10.01
CA LEU A 78 17.95 16.85 -9.71
C LEU A 78 17.95 16.58 -8.21
N HIS A 79 18.64 17.40 -7.43
CA HIS A 79 18.70 17.24 -5.99
C HIS A 79 17.30 17.33 -5.36
N LEU A 80 16.50 18.31 -5.78
CA LEU A 80 15.12 18.46 -5.31
C LEU A 80 14.24 17.26 -5.68
N LEU A 81 14.39 16.70 -6.88
CA LEU A 81 13.67 15.51 -7.32
C LEU A 81 14.06 14.26 -6.52
N ASP A 82 15.36 14.06 -6.30
CA ASP A 82 15.90 12.92 -5.55
C ASP A 82 15.45 12.98 -4.07
N GLU A 83 15.51 14.16 -3.45
CA GLU A 83 15.02 14.39 -2.08
C GLU A 83 13.51 14.20 -1.99
N GLY A 84 12.74 14.81 -2.90
CA GLY A 84 11.29 14.71 -2.94
C GLY A 84 10.82 13.26 -3.12
N PHE A 85 11.50 12.51 -4.01
CA PHE A 85 11.24 11.08 -4.17
C PHE A 85 11.47 10.32 -2.86
N LEU A 86 12.67 10.45 -2.27
CA LEU A 86 13.02 9.76 -1.03
C LEU A 86 12.00 10.04 0.08
N VAL A 87 11.70 11.32 0.33
CA VAL A 87 10.74 11.74 1.36
C VAL A 87 9.37 11.15 1.07
N SER A 88 8.91 11.22 -0.19
CA SER A 88 7.58 10.73 -0.56
C SER A 88 7.42 9.23 -0.33
N GLN A 89 8.41 8.41 -0.71
CA GLN A 89 8.34 6.95 -0.57
C GLN A 89 8.48 6.51 0.88
N VAL A 90 9.41 7.11 1.63
CA VAL A 90 9.61 6.81 3.04
C VAL A 90 8.37 7.16 3.85
N MET A 91 7.75 8.31 3.59
CA MET A 91 6.52 8.71 4.27
C MET A 91 5.30 7.86 3.87
N ALA A 92 5.24 7.37 2.62
CA ALA A 92 4.21 6.41 2.20
C ALA A 92 4.34 5.10 2.98
N ILE A 93 5.55 4.52 3.06
CA ILE A 93 5.83 3.31 3.85
C ILE A 93 5.47 3.53 5.33
N ARG A 94 5.88 4.67 5.91
CA ARG A 94 5.54 5.03 7.30
C ARG A 94 4.02 5.00 7.52
N ARG A 95 3.23 5.73 6.71
CA ARG A 95 1.77 5.78 6.86
C ARG A 95 1.11 4.41 6.70
N LEU A 96 1.52 3.63 5.69
CA LEU A 96 1.01 2.28 5.43
C LEU A 96 1.35 1.28 6.55
N THR A 97 2.33 1.60 7.40
CA THR A 97 2.80 0.76 8.52
C THR A 97 2.71 1.47 9.88
N ASP A 98 1.85 2.48 10.00
CA ASP A 98 1.50 3.06 11.29
C ASP A 98 0.46 2.16 11.98
N ARG A 99 0.51 2.06 13.32
CA ARG A 99 -0.54 1.39 14.09
C ARG A 99 -1.66 2.39 14.42
N ASN A 100 -2.81 1.87 14.84
CA ASN A 100 -3.89 2.73 15.28
C ASN A 100 -3.46 3.59 16.48
N PHE A 101 -4.04 4.78 16.60
CA PHE A 101 -3.90 5.60 17.78
C PHE A 101 -4.97 5.21 18.80
N TYR A 102 -4.66 5.35 20.10
CA TYR A 102 -5.65 5.19 21.17
C TYR A 102 -6.80 6.19 21.05
N ASP A 103 -6.51 7.39 20.53
CA ASP A 103 -7.52 8.41 20.25
C ASP A 103 -8.25 8.06 18.93
N LEU A 104 -9.54 7.75 19.05
CA LEU A 104 -10.41 7.42 17.92
C LEU A 104 -10.49 8.54 16.87
N LYS A 105 -10.25 9.80 17.26
CA LYS A 105 -10.22 10.94 16.32
C LYS A 105 -8.93 11.00 15.49
N LYS A 106 -7.93 10.17 15.82
CA LYS A 106 -6.63 10.11 15.15
C LYS A 106 -6.43 8.80 14.38
N GLY A 107 -7.51 8.09 14.07
CA GLY A 107 -7.45 6.85 13.31
C GLY A 107 -6.72 7.03 11.96
N VAL A 108 -5.90 6.05 11.58
CA VAL A 108 -5.14 6.05 10.32
C VAL A 108 -5.58 4.92 9.40
N LEU A 109 -5.49 5.07 8.09
CA LEU A 109 -5.71 3.95 7.16
C LEU A 109 -4.36 3.32 6.81
N SER A 110 -4.06 2.20 7.46
CA SER A 110 -2.78 1.50 7.36
C SER A 110 -2.97 -0.02 7.41
N VAL A 111 -1.99 -0.75 6.87
CA VAL A 111 -2.02 -2.21 6.85
C VAL A 111 -1.95 -2.79 8.26
N LEU A 112 -1.14 -2.20 9.15
CA LEU A 112 -1.04 -2.68 10.54
C LEU A 112 -2.34 -2.46 11.32
N ARG A 113 -3.01 -1.32 11.18
CA ARG A 113 -4.31 -1.11 11.82
C ARG A 113 -5.32 -2.14 11.32
N LEU A 114 -5.35 -2.40 10.01
CA LEU A 114 -6.27 -3.37 9.43
C LEU A 114 -6.01 -4.79 10.00
N ILE A 115 -4.75 -5.22 10.06
CA ILE A 115 -4.38 -6.50 10.67
C ILE A 115 -4.82 -6.58 12.13
N ASP A 116 -4.55 -5.52 12.90
CA ASP A 116 -4.89 -5.47 14.33
C ASP A 116 -6.42 -5.55 14.51
N ASP A 117 -7.21 -4.77 13.77
CA ASP A 117 -8.67 -4.78 13.89
C ASP A 117 -9.28 -6.13 13.47
N VAL A 118 -8.79 -6.76 12.39
CA VAL A 118 -9.24 -8.11 12.01
C VAL A 118 -8.87 -9.13 13.08
N SER A 119 -7.65 -9.07 13.62
CA SER A 119 -7.18 -9.97 14.68
C SER A 119 -7.96 -9.80 16.00
N ASP A 120 -8.34 -8.57 16.34
CA ASP A 120 -9.12 -8.28 17.56
C ASP A 120 -10.59 -8.68 17.43
N ASN A 121 -11.08 -8.89 16.21
CA ASN A 121 -12.43 -9.35 15.90
C ASN A 121 -12.45 -10.79 15.34
N ILE A 122 -11.44 -11.60 15.69
CA ILE A 122 -11.32 -12.97 15.16
C ILE A 122 -12.46 -13.89 15.61
N ASP A 123 -13.13 -13.56 16.71
CA ASP A 123 -14.19 -14.39 17.29
C ASP A 123 -15.46 -14.47 16.43
N ILE A 124 -15.77 -13.40 15.70
CA ILE A 124 -16.87 -13.35 14.74
C ILE A 124 -16.46 -13.90 13.37
N PHE A 125 -15.17 -14.22 13.18
CA PHE A 125 -14.61 -14.63 11.90
C PHE A 125 -14.57 -16.15 11.75
N THR A 126 -15.77 -16.74 11.65
CA THR A 126 -15.98 -18.17 11.44
C THR A 126 -16.03 -18.53 9.95
N ARG A 127 -15.83 -19.82 9.63
CA ARG A 127 -15.96 -20.32 8.26
C ARG A 127 -17.35 -20.05 7.70
N GLU A 128 -18.38 -20.29 8.49
CA GLU A 128 -19.77 -20.04 8.09
C GLU A 128 -19.99 -18.57 7.71
N ASN A 129 -19.55 -17.64 8.56
CA ASN A 129 -19.67 -16.21 8.28
C ASN A 129 -18.86 -15.79 7.04
N TYR A 130 -17.64 -16.30 6.87
CA TYR A 130 -16.80 -16.00 5.72
C TYR A 130 -17.29 -16.62 4.40
N VAL A 131 -17.90 -17.81 4.41
CA VAL A 131 -18.38 -18.43 3.16
C VAL A 131 -19.69 -17.78 2.72
N SER A 132 -20.59 -17.53 3.67
CA SER A 132 -21.97 -17.10 3.41
C SER A 132 -22.20 -15.59 3.56
N TYR A 133 -21.14 -14.76 3.71
CA TYR A 133 -21.30 -13.33 4.01
C TYR A 133 -22.15 -12.56 3.00
N ASP A 134 -22.11 -12.94 1.72
CA ASP A 134 -22.86 -12.30 0.63
C ASP A 134 -24.23 -12.95 0.40
N GLY A 135 -24.60 -13.93 1.23
CA GLY A 135 -25.78 -14.76 1.06
C GLY A 135 -25.55 -16.01 0.20
N SER A 136 -24.29 -16.28 -0.20
CA SER A 136 -23.91 -17.59 -0.74
C SER A 136 -24.33 -18.70 0.23
N LYS A 137 -24.72 -19.86 -0.31
CA LYS A 137 -24.91 -21.06 0.52
C LYS A 137 -23.57 -21.52 1.10
N TYR A 138 -23.60 -22.07 2.31
CA TYR A 138 -22.42 -22.65 2.93
C TYR A 138 -21.94 -23.85 2.10
N GLU A 139 -22.88 -24.70 1.70
CA GLU A 139 -22.65 -25.75 0.70
C GLU A 139 -23.54 -25.49 -0.52
N GLY A 140 -22.91 -25.36 -1.69
CA GLY A 140 -23.61 -25.12 -2.94
C GLY A 140 -23.81 -26.40 -3.75
N VAL A 141 -24.97 -26.54 -4.40
CA VAL A 141 -25.17 -27.57 -5.42
C VAL A 141 -24.39 -27.17 -6.68
N SER A 142 -23.58 -28.10 -7.21
CA SER A 142 -22.94 -27.92 -8.52
C SER A 142 -24.02 -27.99 -9.60
N LEU A 143 -24.55 -26.85 -10.02
CA LEU A 143 -25.39 -26.80 -11.21
C LEU A 143 -24.46 -26.72 -12.43
N GLU A 144 -24.15 -27.88 -13.02
CA GLU A 144 -23.61 -27.95 -14.39
C GLU A 144 -24.72 -27.48 -15.34
N ILE A 145 -24.76 -26.18 -15.62
CA ILE A 145 -25.62 -25.64 -16.66
C ILE A 145 -24.70 -25.25 -17.81
N ASP A 146 -24.83 -25.97 -18.92
CA ASP A 146 -24.25 -25.68 -20.23
C ASP A 146 -22.70 -25.68 -20.32
N GLY A 147 -22.00 -26.52 -19.56
CA GLY A 147 -20.55 -26.74 -19.73
C GLY A 147 -19.67 -25.54 -19.41
N ILE A 148 -20.25 -24.45 -18.90
CA ILE A 148 -19.55 -23.29 -18.37
C ILE A 148 -19.56 -23.45 -16.85
N ASP A 149 -18.41 -23.82 -16.27
CA ASP A 149 -18.20 -23.75 -14.81
C ASP A 149 -18.25 -22.27 -14.42
N LYS A 150 -19.46 -21.74 -14.24
CA LYS A 150 -19.66 -20.42 -13.64
C LYS A 150 -19.07 -20.52 -12.25
N TRP A 151 -17.85 -19.97 -12.12
CA TRP A 151 -17.09 -19.69 -10.91
C TRP A 151 -17.84 -20.12 -9.66
N ARG A 152 -17.34 -21.15 -8.96
CA ARG A 152 -17.93 -21.64 -7.70
C ARG A 152 -17.37 -20.84 -6.52
N PRO A 153 -17.96 -19.70 -6.10
CA PRO A 153 -17.40 -18.91 -5.01
C PRO A 153 -17.31 -19.71 -3.70
N TRP A 154 -18.24 -20.63 -3.42
CA TRP A 154 -18.26 -21.35 -2.13
C TRP A 154 -17.06 -22.30 -1.96
N LYS A 155 -16.71 -23.12 -2.97
CA LYS A 155 -15.55 -24.04 -2.89
C LYS A 155 -14.25 -23.27 -2.71
N LYS A 156 -14.06 -22.21 -3.49
CA LYS A 156 -12.87 -21.36 -3.38
C LYS A 156 -12.81 -20.62 -2.03
N LYS A 157 -13.95 -20.15 -1.51
CA LYS A 157 -14.04 -19.59 -0.15
C LYS A 157 -13.63 -20.64 0.90
N HIS A 158 -14.08 -21.89 0.79
CA HIS A 158 -13.61 -22.94 1.72
C HIS A 158 -12.10 -23.18 1.64
N GLU A 159 -11.53 -23.28 0.44
CA GLU A 159 -10.08 -23.45 0.25
C GLU A 159 -9.27 -22.28 0.83
N ASN A 160 -9.74 -21.04 0.61
CA ASN A 160 -9.15 -19.86 1.23
C ASN A 160 -9.26 -19.96 2.77
N PHE A 161 -10.41 -20.36 3.30
CA PHE A 161 -10.60 -20.48 4.75
C PHE A 161 -9.82 -21.64 5.37
N ASP A 162 -9.52 -22.72 4.63
CA ASP A 162 -8.58 -23.76 5.08
C ASP A 162 -7.18 -23.16 5.32
N THR A 163 -6.77 -22.24 4.46
CA THR A 163 -5.50 -21.49 4.63
C THR A 163 -5.54 -20.62 5.88
N LEU A 164 -6.69 -20.01 6.19
CA LEU A 164 -6.87 -19.14 7.36
C LEU A 164 -6.97 -19.91 8.69
N SER A 165 -7.67 -21.05 8.69
CA SER A 165 -7.93 -21.86 9.89
C SER A 165 -6.88 -22.94 10.15
N SER A 166 -6.11 -23.33 9.12
CA SER A 166 -5.23 -24.52 9.12
C SER A 166 -5.99 -25.84 9.33
N VAL A 167 -7.28 -25.88 9.02
CA VAL A 167 -8.12 -27.09 9.08
C VAL A 167 -8.11 -27.79 7.71
N LEU A 168 -7.90 -29.11 7.73
CA LEU A 168 -7.90 -29.92 6.50
C LEU A 168 -9.33 -30.10 5.93
N PRO A 169 -9.49 -30.26 4.60
CA PRO A 169 -10.80 -30.32 3.96
C PRO A 169 -11.78 -31.34 4.54
N GLN A 170 -11.29 -32.49 5.00
CA GLN A 170 -12.09 -33.57 5.59
C GLN A 170 -12.60 -33.27 7.00
N ASN A 171 -12.02 -32.28 7.68
CA ASN A 171 -12.32 -31.92 9.07
C ASN A 171 -13.00 -30.55 9.20
N ARG A 172 -13.49 -29.99 8.08
CA ARG A 172 -14.11 -28.66 8.07
C ARG A 172 -15.36 -28.64 8.95
N SER A 173 -15.53 -27.55 9.68
CA SER A 173 -16.75 -27.22 10.41
C SER A 173 -17.18 -25.78 10.17
N ARG A 174 -18.49 -25.53 10.24
CA ARG A 174 -19.07 -24.17 10.19
C ARG A 174 -18.47 -23.25 11.25
N ALA A 175 -18.13 -23.83 12.41
CA ALA A 175 -17.57 -23.13 13.56
C ALA A 175 -16.04 -22.95 13.50
N ASP A 176 -15.35 -23.45 12.46
CA ASP A 176 -13.90 -23.24 12.31
C ASP A 176 -13.59 -21.75 12.39
N ARG A 177 -12.52 -21.41 13.12
CA ARG A 177 -12.07 -20.03 13.30
C ARG A 177 -10.74 -19.81 12.59
N VAL A 178 -10.50 -18.56 12.21
CA VAL A 178 -9.18 -18.17 11.72
C VAL A 178 -8.13 -18.37 12.81
N ASN A 179 -6.99 -18.91 12.42
CA ASN A 179 -5.87 -19.12 13.31
C ASN A 179 -5.13 -17.80 13.53
N LYS A 180 -5.07 -17.32 14.78
CA LYS A 180 -4.40 -16.04 15.13
C LYS A 180 -2.93 -15.97 14.66
N SER A 181 -2.27 -17.11 14.49
CA SER A 181 -0.89 -17.16 13.96
C SER A 181 -0.77 -16.60 12.54
N VAL A 182 -1.84 -16.58 11.74
CA VAL A 182 -1.87 -15.95 10.41
C VAL A 182 -1.54 -14.46 10.56
N PHE A 183 -2.26 -13.73 11.41
CA PHE A 183 -2.04 -12.30 11.62
C PHE A 183 -0.70 -11.99 12.31
N ILE A 184 -0.19 -12.90 13.15
CA ILE A 184 1.16 -12.78 13.71
C ILE A 184 2.22 -12.86 12.60
N LYS A 185 2.06 -13.76 11.62
CA LYS A 185 2.98 -13.88 10.47
C LYS A 185 2.92 -12.63 9.59
N LEU A 186 1.73 -12.11 9.28
CA LEU A 186 1.57 -10.87 8.50
C LEU A 186 2.23 -9.67 9.20
N ASN A 187 2.01 -9.51 10.51
CA ASN A 187 2.68 -8.50 11.33
C ASN A 187 4.22 -8.66 11.30
N LYS A 188 4.71 -9.90 11.35
CA LYS A 188 6.15 -10.18 11.29
C LYS A 188 6.75 -9.80 9.94
N GLU A 189 6.05 -10.04 8.83
CA GLU A 189 6.52 -9.68 7.49
C GLU A 189 6.70 -8.16 7.35
N LEU A 190 5.79 -7.36 7.91
CA LEU A 190 5.88 -5.89 7.89
C LEU A 190 7.02 -5.31 8.74
N LYS A 191 7.66 -6.10 9.62
CA LYS A 191 8.80 -5.62 10.42
C LYS A 191 10.00 -5.17 9.57
N ILE A 192 10.09 -5.61 8.32
CA ILE A 192 11.12 -5.12 7.40
C ILE A 192 11.06 -3.59 7.19
N CYS A 193 9.87 -2.98 7.38
CA CYS A 193 9.65 -1.55 7.23
C CYS A 193 10.11 -0.71 8.43
N GLU A 194 10.44 -1.32 9.57
CA GLU A 194 10.74 -0.62 10.82
C GLU A 194 11.93 0.33 10.73
N ASN A 195 12.95 -0.04 9.94
CA ASN A 195 14.11 0.82 9.73
C ASN A 195 13.74 2.12 9.01
N LEU A 196 12.90 2.04 7.98
CA LEU A 196 12.43 3.21 7.25
C LEU A 196 11.43 4.02 8.06
N ARG A 197 10.59 3.38 8.88
CA ARG A 197 9.70 4.07 9.82
C ARG A 197 10.50 4.87 10.85
N THR A 198 11.56 4.27 11.39
CA THR A 198 12.49 4.94 12.30
C THR A 198 13.16 6.13 11.61
N TYR A 199 13.65 5.92 10.38
CA TYR A 199 14.25 7.00 9.59
C TYR A 199 13.27 8.15 9.38
N ALA A 200 12.04 7.85 8.95
CA ALA A 200 10.98 8.85 8.73
C ALA A 200 10.73 9.70 9.97
N ASN A 201 10.56 9.06 11.13
CA ASN A 201 10.32 9.75 12.39
C ASN A 201 11.51 10.63 12.80
N LYS A 202 12.74 10.15 12.62
CA LYS A 202 13.94 10.80 13.14
C LYS A 202 14.49 11.89 12.22
N PHE A 203 14.43 11.72 10.91
CA PHE A 203 15.07 12.62 9.95
C PHE A 203 14.09 13.48 9.17
N ILE A 204 12.85 13.00 8.95
CA ILE A 204 11.87 13.71 8.11
C ILE A 204 10.84 14.43 8.97
N ALA A 205 10.15 13.71 9.85
CA ALA A 205 8.98 14.25 10.54
C ALA A 205 9.31 15.16 11.74
N HIS A 206 10.35 14.84 12.51
CA HIS A 206 10.63 15.53 13.78
C HIS A 206 12.01 16.17 13.86
N ALA A 207 12.86 16.03 12.83
CA ALA A 207 14.24 16.53 12.82
C ALA A 207 14.96 16.30 14.17
N SER A 208 15.08 15.04 14.57
CA SER A 208 15.60 14.65 15.89
C SER A 208 16.97 15.27 16.17
N ASP A 209 17.14 15.72 17.41
CA ASP A 209 18.40 16.26 17.90
C ASP A 209 19.57 15.27 17.75
N PRO A 210 20.83 15.73 17.83
CA PRO A 210 21.99 14.85 17.71
C PRO A 210 21.94 13.65 18.68
N ILE A 211 21.53 13.85 19.93
CA ILE A 211 21.48 12.78 20.95
C ILE A 211 20.48 11.70 20.54
N GLY A 212 19.30 12.08 20.07
CA GLY A 212 18.28 11.15 19.58
C GLY A 212 18.68 10.36 18.32
N ARG A 213 19.73 10.79 17.61
CA ARG A 213 20.28 10.11 16.42
C ARG A 213 21.48 9.21 16.72
N LEU A 214 22.21 9.43 17.84
CA LEU A 214 23.39 8.64 18.21
C LEU A 214 23.10 7.15 18.39
N LYS A 215 21.89 6.80 18.84
CA LYS A 215 21.48 5.40 19.11
C LYS A 215 21.02 4.63 17.87
N LEU A 216 21.00 5.26 16.69
CA LEU A 216 20.53 4.62 15.46
C LEU A 216 21.60 3.72 14.85
N THR A 217 21.19 2.56 14.36
CA THR A 217 22.02 1.69 13.53
C THR A 217 22.24 2.30 12.15
N GLU A 218 23.27 1.86 11.42
CA GLU A 218 23.49 2.30 10.03
C GLU A 218 22.29 2.01 9.12
N ASN A 219 21.59 0.91 9.38
CA ASN A 219 20.39 0.57 8.63
C ASN A 219 19.23 1.54 8.85
N GLN A 220 19.19 2.23 9.99
CA GLN A 220 18.18 3.24 10.33
C GLN A 220 18.58 4.66 9.93
N LYS A 221 19.82 4.88 9.45
CA LYS A 221 20.33 6.20 9.02
C LYS A 221 20.35 6.37 7.51
N LYS A 222 20.17 5.31 6.73
CA LYS A 222 20.31 5.33 5.27
C LYS A 222 19.13 4.67 4.57
N VAL A 223 18.63 5.32 3.53
CA VAL A 223 17.60 4.81 2.62
C VAL A 223 18.29 4.32 1.35
N THR A 224 17.87 3.16 0.84
CA THR A 224 18.33 2.61 -0.44
C THR A 224 17.14 2.12 -1.25
N LEU A 225 17.26 2.07 -2.58
CA LEU A 225 16.20 1.54 -3.45
C LEU A 225 15.83 0.10 -3.08
N ASP A 226 16.82 -0.73 -2.72
CA ASP A 226 16.58 -2.10 -2.27
C ASP A 226 15.75 -2.16 -0.97
N LYS A 227 16.02 -1.28 0.01
CA LYS A 227 15.19 -1.19 1.23
C LYS A 227 13.75 -0.78 0.90
N LEU A 228 13.59 0.17 -0.02
CA LEU A 228 12.26 0.56 -0.50
C LEU A 228 11.55 -0.64 -1.15
N ASP A 229 12.22 -1.37 -2.04
CA ASP A 229 11.65 -2.54 -2.73
C ASP A 229 11.24 -3.65 -1.77
N GLN A 230 12.04 -3.93 -0.74
CA GLN A 230 11.70 -4.91 0.29
C GLN A 230 10.44 -4.49 1.06
N CYS A 231 10.30 -3.21 1.40
CA CYS A 231 9.12 -2.69 2.06
C CYS A 231 7.88 -2.72 1.15
N TYR A 232 8.02 -2.33 -0.12
CA TYR A 232 6.92 -2.41 -1.10
C TYR A 232 6.43 -3.85 -1.23
N LYS A 233 7.34 -4.81 -1.40
CA LYS A 233 7.01 -6.23 -1.52
C LYS A 233 6.25 -6.73 -0.30
N ALA A 234 6.71 -6.42 0.90
CA ALA A 234 6.03 -6.82 2.14
C ALA A 234 4.63 -6.19 2.26
N ILE A 235 4.52 -4.87 2.04
CA ILE A 235 3.24 -4.15 2.10
C ILE A 235 2.25 -4.72 1.09
N ILE A 236 2.68 -4.92 -0.16
CA ILE A 236 1.83 -5.44 -1.24
C ILE A 236 1.40 -6.86 -0.93
N ARG A 237 2.33 -7.77 -0.59
CA ARG A 237 2.00 -9.17 -0.29
C ARG A 237 0.99 -9.28 0.84
N VAL A 238 1.22 -8.56 1.93
CA VAL A 238 0.33 -8.58 3.09
C VAL A 238 -1.02 -7.98 2.75
N SER A 239 -1.06 -6.84 2.04
CA SER A 239 -2.32 -6.19 1.65
C SER A 239 -3.10 -7.04 0.64
N SER A 240 -2.42 -7.66 -0.33
CA SER A 240 -3.02 -8.59 -1.30
C SER A 240 -3.55 -9.84 -0.63
N PHE A 241 -2.83 -10.40 0.36
CA PHE A 241 -3.33 -11.54 1.14
C PHE A 241 -4.60 -11.17 1.90
N ILE A 242 -4.64 -9.99 2.53
CA ILE A 242 -5.85 -9.53 3.22
C ILE A 242 -6.98 -9.33 2.19
N GLY A 243 -6.72 -8.66 1.08
CA GLY A 243 -7.72 -8.44 0.03
C GLY A 243 -8.29 -9.73 -0.55
N ALA A 244 -7.44 -10.59 -1.10
CA ALA A 244 -7.85 -11.77 -1.84
C ALA A 244 -8.24 -12.96 -0.96
N ILE A 245 -7.57 -13.16 0.18
CA ILE A 245 -7.76 -14.36 1.02
C ILE A 245 -8.62 -14.06 2.24
N VAL A 246 -8.41 -12.93 2.94
CA VAL A 246 -9.18 -12.59 4.14
C VAL A 246 -10.54 -11.98 3.79
N LEU A 247 -10.59 -11.11 2.78
CA LEU A 247 -11.81 -10.40 2.40
C LEU A 247 -12.49 -11.01 1.17
N TYR A 248 -11.83 -11.90 0.42
CA TYR A 248 -12.36 -12.48 -0.82
C TYR A 248 -12.69 -11.42 -1.89
N GLU A 249 -11.80 -10.43 -2.04
CA GLU A 249 -11.91 -9.35 -3.02
C GLU A 249 -10.80 -9.47 -4.08
N HIS A 250 -9.89 -8.49 -4.16
CA HIS A 250 -8.86 -8.38 -5.18
C HIS A 250 -7.45 -8.39 -4.58
N GLU A 251 -6.49 -8.85 -5.38
CA GLU A 251 -5.08 -8.64 -5.11
C GLU A 251 -4.66 -7.20 -5.45
N LEU A 252 -3.63 -6.72 -4.77
CA LEU A 252 -3.05 -5.39 -4.92
C LEU A 252 -1.64 -5.47 -5.54
N GLY A 253 -1.05 -4.31 -5.84
CA GLY A 253 0.35 -4.19 -6.24
C GLY A 253 0.61 -3.98 -7.73
N ARG A 254 -0.41 -3.59 -8.50
CA ARG A 254 -0.23 -3.22 -9.90
C ARG A 254 0.18 -1.75 -10.00
N VAL A 255 1.21 -1.46 -10.79
CA VAL A 255 1.51 -0.09 -11.21
C VAL A 255 0.36 0.37 -12.12
N PRO A 256 -0.18 1.59 -11.95
CA PRO A 256 -1.19 2.13 -12.86
C PRO A 256 -0.75 2.06 -14.31
N THR A 257 -1.69 1.69 -15.18
CA THR A 257 -1.49 1.82 -16.63
C THR A 257 -1.60 3.31 -17.00
N PRO A 258 -0.54 3.91 -17.58
CA PRO A 258 -0.60 5.29 -18.07
C PRO A 258 -1.74 5.45 -19.09
N GLN A 259 -2.60 6.45 -18.89
CA GLN A 259 -3.68 6.78 -19.84
C GLN A 259 -3.18 7.62 -21.04
N TYR A 260 -2.02 8.26 -20.89
CA TYR A 260 -1.38 9.10 -21.89
C TYR A 260 0.10 8.72 -22.03
N ASN A 261 0.79 9.34 -22.99
CA ASN A 261 2.23 9.19 -23.13
C ASN A 261 2.95 9.84 -21.93
N HIS A 262 3.21 9.04 -20.89
CA HIS A 262 3.91 9.50 -19.68
C HIS A 262 5.36 9.94 -19.91
N LEU A 263 5.91 9.73 -21.12
CA LEU A 263 7.24 10.20 -21.54
C LEU A 263 7.18 11.43 -22.43
N GLU A 264 5.99 11.98 -22.68
CA GLU A 264 5.84 13.15 -23.53
C GLU A 264 6.69 14.32 -23.00
N ASN A 265 7.49 14.92 -23.90
CA ASN A 265 8.40 16.03 -23.64
C ASN A 265 9.65 15.72 -22.80
N ILE A 266 9.92 14.45 -22.45
CA ILE A 266 11.13 14.10 -21.68
C ILE A 266 12.43 14.45 -22.43
N GLU A 267 12.37 14.51 -23.75
CA GLU A 267 13.47 14.84 -24.66
C GLU A 267 13.65 16.34 -24.89
N LYS A 268 12.69 17.17 -24.48
CA LYS A 268 12.69 18.60 -24.77
C LYS A 268 13.41 19.38 -23.68
N PRO A 269 14.17 20.44 -24.03
CA PRO A 269 14.70 21.36 -23.03
C PRO A 269 13.55 22.04 -22.28
N MET A 270 13.70 22.18 -20.96
CA MET A 270 12.67 22.78 -20.10
C MET A 270 12.42 24.26 -20.42
N VAL A 271 13.45 24.97 -20.89
CA VAL A 271 13.41 26.39 -21.28
C VAL A 271 14.29 26.65 -22.49
N SER A 272 13.95 27.69 -23.27
CA SER A 272 14.80 28.18 -24.35
C SER A 272 16.00 28.96 -23.81
N GLN A 273 17.03 29.19 -24.64
CA GLN A 273 18.17 30.03 -24.25
C GLN A 273 17.76 31.49 -24.01
N ASP A 274 16.83 32.02 -24.81
CA ASP A 274 16.37 33.41 -24.71
C ASP A 274 15.64 33.69 -23.39
N ASP A 275 15.04 32.66 -22.78
CA ASP A 275 14.31 32.76 -21.51
C ASP A 275 15.21 32.70 -20.26
N LEU A 276 16.50 32.37 -20.40
CA LEU A 276 17.40 32.25 -19.25
C LEU A 276 17.54 33.56 -18.46
N LYS A 277 17.45 34.71 -19.13
CA LYS A 277 17.48 36.02 -18.47
C LYS A 277 16.26 36.22 -17.56
N ASN A 278 15.09 35.75 -18.00
CA ASN A 278 13.85 35.83 -17.23
C ASN A 278 13.93 34.97 -15.95
N LEU A 279 14.53 33.78 -16.03
CA LEU A 279 14.75 32.92 -14.86
C LEU A 279 15.71 33.53 -13.84
N HIS A 280 16.81 34.14 -14.28
CA HIS A 280 17.75 34.83 -13.37
C HIS A 280 17.06 35.99 -12.63
N ASN A 281 16.27 36.79 -13.35
CA ASN A 281 15.50 37.88 -12.75
C ASN A 281 14.49 37.35 -11.72
N TYR A 282 13.78 36.26 -12.04
CA TYR A 282 12.84 35.63 -11.13
C TYR A 282 13.51 35.13 -9.84
N TRP A 283 14.67 34.47 -9.95
CA TRP A 283 15.46 34.03 -8.81
C TRP A 283 15.87 35.21 -7.92
N ASN A 284 16.46 36.26 -8.51
CA ASN A 284 16.92 37.43 -7.76
C ASN A 284 15.77 38.11 -7.03
N LYS A 285 14.61 38.28 -7.69
CA LYS A 285 13.41 38.81 -7.05
C LYS A 285 12.99 37.95 -5.85
N ARG A 286 13.01 36.62 -5.98
CA ARG A 286 12.66 35.73 -4.87
C ARG A 286 13.64 35.85 -3.70
N VAL A 287 14.94 35.98 -3.98
CA VAL A 287 15.97 36.21 -2.97
C VAL A 287 15.72 37.53 -2.25
N GLU A 288 15.47 38.62 -2.99
CA GLU A 288 15.13 39.92 -2.43
C GLU A 288 13.89 39.83 -1.54
N GLU A 289 12.79 39.23 -2.02
CA GLU A 289 11.57 39.03 -1.23
C GLU A 289 11.83 38.35 0.12
N VAL A 290 12.63 37.28 0.13
CA VAL A 290 12.95 36.53 1.36
C VAL A 290 13.85 37.33 2.30
N ILE A 291 14.78 38.13 1.78
CA ILE A 291 15.63 39.02 2.59
C ILE A 291 14.76 40.03 3.36
N HIS A 292 13.68 40.53 2.76
CA HIS A 292 12.75 41.48 3.39
C HIS A 292 11.80 40.84 4.44
N TRP A 293 11.87 39.53 4.68
CA TRP A 293 11.09 38.88 5.74
C TRP A 293 11.69 39.04 7.14
N ASN A 294 12.95 39.47 7.22
CA ASN A 294 13.66 39.80 8.46
C ASN A 294 13.97 41.31 8.52
#